data_AF-A0A367PU70-F1
#
_entry.id   AF-A0A367PU70-F1
#
_cell.length_a   1.000
_cell.length_b   1.000
_cell.length_c   1.000
_cell.angle_alpha   90.00
_cell.angle_beta   90.00
_cell.angle_gamma   90.00
#
_symmetry.space_group_name_H-M   'P 1'
#
loop_
_entity.id
_entity.type
_entity.pdbx_description
1 polymer ?
#
loop_
_entity_poly.entity_id
_entity_poly.type
_entity_poly.pdbx_seq_one_letter_code
_entity_poly.pdbx_strand_id
1 'polypeptide(L)'
;MSGELFRELSDEQLEVVVGGADLALNATFYIARENILSGSSYSGPNGSTASSYGSSKEIATAGLAFLALDVNDIADLKSLLE
;
A
#
# COMPACT_ATOMS: atom_id res chain seq x y z
N MET A 1 36.10 35.80 1.76
CA MET A 1 35.93 34.33 1.66
C MET A 1 34.60 34.08 0.98
N SER A 2 34.62 33.70 -0.30
CA SER A 2 33.44 33.28 -1.05
C SER A 2 33.24 31.79 -0.74
N GLY A 3 32.18 31.44 -0.02
CA GLY A 3 31.82 30.03 0.17
C GLY A 3 31.35 29.47 -1.16
N GLU A 4 31.98 28.40 -1.63
CA GLU A 4 31.53 27.71 -2.85
C GLU A 4 30.11 27.17 -2.62
N LEU A 5 29.16 27.74 -3.34
CA LEU A 5 27.74 27.37 -3.32
C LEU A 5 27.46 26.06 -4.06
N PHE A 6 28.42 25.58 -4.86
CA PHE A 6 28.31 24.38 -5.66
C PHE A 6 29.61 23.59 -5.54
N ARG A 7 29.49 22.34 -5.09
CA ARG A 7 30.61 21.40 -4.99
C ARG A 7 30.32 20.26 -5.96
N GLU A 8 31.30 19.96 -6.81
CA GLU A 8 31.23 18.76 -7.65
C GLU A 8 31.20 17.52 -6.76
N LEU A 9 30.22 16.66 -7.04
CA LEU A 9 30.04 15.38 -6.36
C LEU A 9 30.68 14.30 -7.23
N SER A 10 31.31 13.31 -6.59
CA SER A 10 31.73 12.07 -7.28
C SER A 10 30.52 11.30 -7.79
N ASP A 11 30.72 10.43 -8.78
CA ASP A 11 29.65 9.63 -9.40
C ASP A 11 28.93 8.77 -8.35
N GLU A 12 29.66 8.20 -7.38
CA GLU A 12 29.10 7.43 -6.28
C GLU A 12 28.26 8.29 -5.31
N GLN A 13 28.64 9.56 -5.11
CA GLN A 13 27.87 10.48 -4.27
C GLN A 13 26.62 11.00 -4.98
N LEU A 14 26.72 11.22 -6.29
CA LEU A 14 25.55 11.55 -7.11
C LEU A 14 24.54 10.42 -7.09
N GLU A 15 24.99 9.17 -7.17
CA GLU A 15 24.11 7.99 -7.11
C GLU A 15 23.31 7.95 -5.80
N VAL A 16 23.94 8.24 -4.66
CA VAL A 16 23.24 8.32 -3.35
C VAL A 16 22.23 9.47 -3.30
N VAL A 17 22.58 10.65 -3.82
CA VAL A 17 21.69 11.84 -3.80
C VAL A 17 20.46 11.65 -4.69
N VAL A 18 20.61 10.93 -5.80
CA VAL A 18 19.51 10.63 -6.74
C VAL A 18 18.69 9.41 -6.28
N GLY A 19 19.06 8.79 -5.15
CA GLY A 19 18.31 7.68 -4.53
C GLY A 19 18.67 6.30 -5.06
N GLY A 20 19.82 6.15 -5.72
CA GLY A 20 20.18 4.96 -6.49
C GLY A 20 19.37 4.91 -7.78
N ALA A 21 20.02 4.80 -8.93
CA ALA A 21 19.37 4.91 -10.23
C ALA A 21 18.33 3.80 -10.54
N ASP A 22 18.04 2.88 -9.61
CA ASP A 22 17.41 1.60 -9.92
C ASP A 22 16.18 1.24 -9.07
N LEU A 23 15.74 2.06 -8.10
CA LEU A 23 14.49 1.77 -7.36
C LEU A 23 13.23 2.37 -8.00
N ALA A 24 13.18 2.40 -9.33
CA ALA A 24 11.94 2.64 -10.05
C ALA A 24 11.18 1.31 -10.22
N LEU A 25 10.55 0.85 -9.12
CA LEU A 25 9.67 -0.33 -9.14
C LEU A 25 8.41 -0.02 -9.96
N ASN A 26 8.48 -0.27 -11.28
CA ASN A 26 7.33 -0.21 -12.18
C ASN A 26 6.48 -1.47 -12.02
N ALA A 27 5.84 -1.60 -10.85
CA ALA A 27 5.00 -2.72 -10.51
C ALA A 27 3.53 -2.36 -10.74
N THR A 28 2.88 -2.99 -11.70
CA THR A 28 1.46 -2.84 -12.02
C THR A 28 0.62 -3.86 -11.23
N PHE A 29 0.72 -3.85 -9.91
CA PHE A 29 -0.23 -4.61 -9.07
C PHE A 29 -1.46 -3.76 -8.77
N TYR A 30 -2.60 -4.18 -9.32
CA TYR A 30 -3.91 -3.62 -9.00
C TYR A 30 -4.88 -4.77 -8.74
N ILE A 31 -5.43 -4.83 -7.53
CA ILE A 31 -6.49 -5.77 -7.17
C ILE A 31 -7.64 -4.98 -6.57
N ALA A 32 -8.84 -5.18 -7.11
CA ALA A 32 -10.07 -4.69 -6.54
C ALA A 32 -11.00 -5.87 -6.26
N ARG A 33 -11.44 -6.01 -5.01
CA ARG A 33 -12.42 -7.00 -4.57
C ARG A 33 -13.65 -6.26 -4.05
N GLU A 34 -14.82 -6.73 -4.44
CA GLU A 34 -16.10 -6.20 -3.95
C GLU A 34 -16.99 -7.37 -3.55
N ASN A 35 -17.47 -7.32 -2.32
CA ASN A 35 -18.47 -8.23 -1.79
C ASN A 35 -19.78 -7.47 -1.61
N ILE A 36 -20.83 -8.00 -2.21
CA ILE A 36 -22.19 -7.49 -2.05
C ILE A 36 -22.99 -8.57 -1.32
N LEU A 37 -23.52 -8.22 -0.15
CA LEU A 37 -24.47 -9.04 0.60
C LEU A 37 -25.84 -8.37 0.54
N SER A 38 -26.78 -9.04 -0.11
CA SER A 38 -28.19 -8.69 -0.07
C SER A 38 -28.98 -9.82 0.57
N GLY A 39 -29.85 -9.46 1.50
CA GLY A 39 -30.70 -10.40 2.20
C GLY A 39 -32.07 -9.81 2.44
N SER A 40 -33.10 -10.63 2.32
CA SER A 40 -34.46 -10.27 2.69
C SER A 40 -35.04 -11.31 3.64
N SER A 41 -35.87 -10.86 4.56
CA SER A 41 -36.57 -11.69 5.52
C SER A 41 -38.03 -11.30 5.56
N TYR A 42 -38.90 -12.30 5.69
CA TYR A 42 -40.34 -12.14 5.70
C TYR A 42 -40.96 -13.00 6.81
N SER A 43 -41.83 -12.41 7.61
CA SER A 43 -42.44 -13.09 8.76
C SER A 43 -43.85 -13.65 8.53
N GLY A 44 -44.34 -13.72 7.29
CA GLY A 44 -45.63 -14.37 6.94
C GLY A 44 -46.80 -13.40 6.73
N PRO A 45 -48.03 -13.91 6.48
CA PRO A 45 -49.20 -13.09 6.15
C PRO A 45 -49.52 -12.05 7.23
N ASN A 46 -49.75 -10.78 6.83
CA ASN A 46 -49.83 -9.61 7.71
C ASN A 46 -48.58 -9.29 8.55
N GLY A 47 -47.47 -10.00 8.30
CA GLY A 47 -46.16 -9.75 8.89
C GLY A 47 -45.36 -8.70 8.13
N SER A 48 -44.14 -8.45 8.61
CA SER A 48 -43.25 -7.42 8.08
C SER A 48 -42.21 -8.04 7.14
N THR A 49 -41.79 -7.25 6.16
CA THR A 49 -40.62 -7.50 5.34
C THR A 49 -39.46 -6.63 5.83
N ALA A 50 -38.29 -7.23 5.95
CA ALA A 50 -37.04 -6.53 6.21
C ALA A 50 -36.04 -6.88 5.11
N SER A 51 -35.36 -5.87 4.58
CA SER A 51 -34.27 -6.04 3.63
C SER A 51 -33.00 -5.41 4.19
N SER A 52 -31.89 -6.11 4.03
CA SER A 52 -30.56 -5.63 4.39
C SER A 52 -29.66 -5.66 3.17
N TYR A 53 -28.92 -4.58 2.99
CA TYR A 53 -27.90 -4.45 1.94
C TYR A 53 -26.60 -4.02 2.58
N GLY A 54 -25.55 -4.81 2.34
CA GLY A 54 -24.19 -4.50 2.77
C GLY A 54 -23.24 -4.62 1.60
N SER A 55 -22.28 -3.69 1.52
CA SER A 55 -21.17 -3.79 0.59
C SER A 55 -19.85 -3.67 1.35
N SER A 56 -18.85 -4.41 0.90
CA SER A 56 -17.48 -4.29 1.36
C SER A 56 -16.57 -4.26 0.15
N LYS A 57 -15.69 -3.26 0.09
CA LYS A 57 -14.78 -3.06 -1.03
C LYS A 57 -13.36 -3.00 -0.51
N GLU A 58 -12.48 -3.70 -1.19
CA GLU A 58 -11.04 -3.70 -0.91
C GLU A 58 -10.31 -3.37 -2.20
N ILE A 59 -9.38 -2.42 -2.13
CA ILE A 59 -8.50 -2.06 -3.24
C ILE A 59 -7.07 -2.15 -2.73
N ALA A 60 -6.25 -2.94 -3.41
CA ALA A 60 -4.82 -3.02 -3.17
C ALA A 60 -4.06 -2.55 -4.43
N THR A 61 -3.06 -1.71 -4.22
CA THR A 61 -2.14 -1.25 -5.26
C THR A 61 -0.72 -1.70 -4.92
N ALA A 62 0.17 -1.70 -5.90
CA ALA A 62 1.59 -2.00 -5.71
C ALA A 62 2.21 -1.19 -4.56
N GLY A 63 1.86 0.10 -4.42
CA GLY A 63 2.34 0.93 -3.31
C GLY A 63 1.91 0.43 -1.92
N LEU A 64 0.68 -0.06 -1.76
CA LEU A 64 0.22 -0.65 -0.49
C LEU A 64 0.87 -2.01 -0.22
N ALA A 65 1.09 -2.82 -1.27
CA ALA A 65 1.77 -4.11 -1.13
C ALA A 65 3.23 -3.93 -0.69
N PHE A 66 3.95 -2.93 -1.23
CA PHE A 66 5.31 -2.62 -0.79
C PHE A 66 5.36 -2.12 0.64
N LEU A 67 4.45 -1.23 1.05
CA LEU A 67 4.34 -0.82 2.47
C LEU A 67 4.07 -2.01 3.40
N ALA A 68 3.28 -2.99 2.96
CA ALA A 68 2.99 -4.19 3.73
C ALA A 68 4.15 -5.22 3.73
N LEU A 69 4.92 -5.30 2.64
CA LEU A 69 6.13 -6.14 2.55
C LEU A 69 7.26 -5.57 3.41
N ASP A 70 7.46 -4.25 3.39
CA ASP A 70 8.46 -3.55 4.21
C ASP A 70 8.17 -3.71 5.72
N VAL A 71 6.90 -3.81 6.13
CA VAL A 71 6.54 -4.07 7.54
C VAL A 71 7.01 -5.44 8.04
N ASN A 72 7.03 -6.47 7.17
CA ASN A 72 7.49 -7.80 7.57
C ASN A 72 9.03 -7.87 7.59
N ASP A 73 9.70 -7.21 6.64
CA ASP A 73 11.17 -7.20 6.60
C ASP A 73 11.78 -6.29 7.68
N ILE A 74 11.11 -5.20 8.09
CA ILE A 74 11.52 -4.37 9.24
C ILE A 74 11.43 -5.14 10.58
N ALA A 75 10.45 -6.04 10.72
CA ALA A 75 10.32 -6.86 11.92
C ALA A 75 11.50 -7.85 12.06
N ASP A 76 11.93 -8.45 10.95
CA ASP A 76 13.09 -9.34 10.91
C ASP A 76 14.40 -8.59 11.14
N LEU A 77 14.53 -7.35 10.65
CA LEU A 77 15.72 -6.52 10.86
C LEU A 77 15.89 -6.05 12.32
N LYS A 78 14.79 -5.92 13.08
CA LYS A 78 14.85 -5.69 14.54
C LYS A 78 15.34 -6.90 15.31
N SER A 79 15.01 -8.12 14.87
CA SER A 79 15.46 -9.35 15.52
C SER A 79 16.96 -9.65 15.35
N LEU A 80 17.59 -9.03 14.35
CA LEU A 80 19.03 -9.11 14.08
C LEU A 80 19.85 -8.03 14.78
N LEU A 81 19.19 -7.09 15.49
CA LEU A 81 19.82 -5.97 16.20
C LEU A 81 19.69 -6.07 17.74
N GLU A 82 19.16 -7.19 18.25
CA GLU A 82 19.21 -7.61 19.66
C GLU A 82 20.19 -8.78 19.85
#